data_AF-A0A943AGD8-F1
#
_entry.id   AF-A0A943AGD8-F1
#
_cell.length_a   1.000
_cell.length_b   1.000
_cell.length_c   1.000
_cell.angle_alpha   90.00
_cell.angle_beta   90.00
_cell.angle_gamma   90.00
#
_symmetry.space_group_name_H-M   'P 1'
#
loop_
_entity.id
_entity.type
_entity.pdbx_description
1 polymer ?
#
loop_
_entity_poly.entity_id
_entity_poly.type
_entity_poly.pdbx_seq_one_letter_code
_entity_poly.pdbx_strand_id
1 'polypeptide(L)'
;MKKSQKMRGLIAMIAVALFIDFIVLFGSNLSWGPKLVITGISVSGQIVAICSWLHKSQKGKEKIIFDLSAKLYTILVFAASIFYTVGIWVATPSVSSGIREWILGIILVIEVILFGLFSLKNVKETPDERFYANLAKAASLVFVFILGALMILAVIIGYMGSLTLYMGQIFISIAALICIFAVVYFILERRG
;
A
#
# COMPACT_ATOMS: atom_id res chain seq x y z
N MET A 1 5.63 27.20 26.80
CA MET A 1 4.23 26.79 26.48
C MET A 1 4.09 25.28 26.67
N LYS A 2 3.18 24.82 27.54
CA LYS A 2 3.01 23.40 27.90
C LYS A 2 2.54 22.57 26.69
N LYS A 3 3.08 21.36 26.51
CA LYS A 3 2.79 20.41 25.39
C LYS A 3 1.28 20.21 25.14
N SER A 4 0.48 20.26 26.20
CA SER A 4 -0.99 20.19 26.19
C SER A 4 -1.67 21.35 25.43
N GLN A 5 -1.14 22.58 25.53
CA GLN A 5 -1.71 23.76 24.89
C GLN A 5 -1.51 23.73 23.36
N LYS A 6 -0.36 23.20 22.90
CA LYS A 6 -0.13 22.98 21.46
C LYS A 6 -1.10 21.94 20.89
N MET A 7 -1.30 20.82 21.60
CA MET A 7 -2.21 19.74 21.18
C MET A 7 -3.66 20.22 21.05
N ARG A 8 -4.16 21.01 22.01
CA ARG A 8 -5.48 21.63 21.94
C ARG A 8 -5.63 22.57 20.74
N GLY A 9 -4.58 23.33 20.41
CA GLY A 9 -4.57 24.20 19.23
C GLY A 9 -4.65 23.46 17.90
N LEU A 10 -3.96 22.32 17.76
CA LEU A 10 -4.03 21.50 16.54
C LEU A 10 -5.40 20.86 16.37
N ILE A 11 -5.95 20.30 17.44
CA ILE A 11 -7.28 19.67 17.40
C ILE A 11 -8.33 20.71 17.02
N ALA A 12 -8.24 21.93 17.56
CA ALA A 12 -9.12 23.04 17.17
C ALA A 12 -8.98 23.42 15.69
N MET A 13 -7.76 23.49 15.15
CA MET A 13 -7.53 23.78 13.73
C MET A 13 -8.07 22.67 12.81
N ILE A 14 -7.87 21.40 13.15
CA ILE A 14 -8.42 20.27 12.39
C ILE A 14 -9.95 20.27 12.44
N ALA A 15 -10.55 20.51 13.61
CA ALA A 15 -12.00 20.58 13.76
C ALA A 15 -12.61 21.72 12.92
N VAL A 16 -11.95 22.89 12.88
CA VAL A 16 -12.38 24.02 12.03
C VAL A 16 -12.26 23.65 10.54
N ALA A 17 -11.17 23.00 10.13
CA ALA A 17 -10.99 22.60 8.74
C ALA A 17 -12.04 21.56 8.29
N LEU A 18 -12.33 20.56 9.14
CA LEU A 18 -13.40 19.58 8.88
C LEU A 18 -14.79 20.23 8.83
N PHE A 19 -15.03 21.26 9.65
CA PHE A 19 -16.27 22.02 9.63
C PHE A 19 -16.43 22.80 8.33
N ILE A 20 -15.34 23.38 7.82
CA ILE A 20 -15.31 24.04 6.50
C ILE A 20 -15.58 23.02 5.39
N ASP A 21 -14.93 21.84 5.44
CA ASP A 21 -15.15 20.76 4.46
C ASP A 21 -16.61 20.28 4.44
N PHE A 22 -17.23 20.18 5.61
CA PHE A 22 -18.64 19.82 5.75
C PHE A 22 -19.58 20.86 5.11
N ILE A 23 -19.33 22.15 5.35
CA ILE A 23 -20.10 23.24 4.73
C ILE A 23 -19.91 23.25 3.21
N VAL A 24 -18.69 23.00 2.73
CA VAL A 24 -18.41 22.96 1.28
C VAL A 24 -19.13 21.77 0.61
N LEU A 25 -19.13 20.59 1.24
CA LEU A 25 -19.80 19.40 0.71
C LEU A 25 -21.34 19.52 0.72
N PHE A 26 -21.92 19.92 1.85
CA PHE A 26 -23.37 19.83 2.08
C PHE A 26 -24.11 21.17 2.04
N GLY A 27 -23.44 22.30 2.25
CA GLY A 27 -24.05 23.62 2.32
C GLY A 27 -23.82 24.52 1.09
N SER A 28 -22.89 24.17 0.20
CA SER A 28 -22.58 25.00 -0.98
C SER A 28 -23.40 24.63 -2.21
N ASN A 29 -23.76 25.63 -3.03
CA ASN A 29 -24.51 25.45 -4.28
C ASN A 29 -23.59 25.10 -5.48
N LEU A 30 -22.34 24.68 -5.22
CA LEU A 30 -21.41 24.26 -6.28
C LEU A 30 -21.77 22.88 -6.84
N SER A 31 -21.42 22.66 -8.12
CA SER A 31 -21.47 21.34 -8.74
C SER A 31 -20.51 20.36 -8.04
N TRP A 32 -20.76 19.06 -8.20
CA TRP A 32 -20.05 18.00 -7.46
C TRP A 32 -18.54 17.97 -7.73
N GLY A 33 -18.09 18.32 -8.93
CA GLY A 33 -16.67 18.32 -9.30
C GLY A 33 -15.82 19.29 -8.45
N PRO A 34 -16.12 20.60 -8.45
CA PRO A 34 -15.43 21.58 -7.62
C PRO A 34 -15.50 21.28 -6.11
N LYS A 35 -16.62 20.73 -5.62
CA LYS A 35 -16.76 20.32 -4.21
C LYS A 35 -15.70 19.29 -3.83
N LEU A 36 -15.54 18.24 -4.65
CA LEU A 36 -14.55 17.20 -4.41
C LEU A 36 -13.11 17.69 -4.50
N VAL A 37 -12.82 18.63 -5.41
CA VAL A 37 -11.46 19.20 -5.54
C VAL A 37 -11.10 20.03 -4.30
N ILE A 38 -12.01 20.88 -3.83
CA ILE A 38 -11.77 21.75 -2.67
C ILE A 38 -11.62 20.89 -1.40
N THR A 39 -12.54 19.94 -1.18
CA THR A 39 -12.46 19.02 -0.06
C THR A 39 -11.21 18.13 -0.15
N GLY A 40 -10.83 17.67 -1.35
CA GLY A 40 -9.63 16.86 -1.55
C GLY A 40 -8.34 17.60 -1.21
N ILE A 41 -8.21 18.88 -1.60
CA ILE A 41 -7.06 19.73 -1.25
C ILE A 41 -7.02 19.99 0.26
N SER A 42 -8.17 20.25 0.89
CA SER A 42 -8.26 20.46 2.33
C SER A 42 -7.88 19.20 3.13
N VAL A 43 -8.45 18.05 2.78
CA VAL A 43 -8.18 16.77 3.44
C VAL A 43 -6.72 16.35 3.26
N SER A 44 -6.15 16.50 2.06
CA SER A 44 -4.73 16.22 1.84
C SER A 44 -3.82 17.13 2.69
N GLY A 45 -4.15 18.42 2.81
CA GLY A 45 -3.45 19.34 3.72
C GLY A 45 -3.54 18.93 5.19
N GLN A 46 -4.70 18.47 5.65
CA GLN A 46 -4.91 17.97 7.01
C GLN A 46 -4.08 16.69 7.28
N ILE A 47 -4.03 15.77 6.31
CA ILE A 47 -3.21 14.54 6.40
C ILE A 47 -1.73 14.90 6.53
N VAL A 48 -1.21 15.82 5.69
CA VAL A 48 0.20 16.27 5.76
C VAL A 48 0.51 16.93 7.11
N ALA A 49 -0.40 17.75 7.65
CA ALA A 49 -0.24 18.38 8.96
C ALA A 49 -0.23 17.35 10.11
N ILE A 50 -1.14 16.37 10.07
CA ILE A 50 -1.20 15.28 11.06
C ILE A 50 0.05 14.39 10.96
N CYS A 51 0.48 14.01 9.76
CA CYS A 51 1.70 13.22 9.54
C CYS A 51 2.96 13.95 10.03
N SER A 52 3.09 15.25 9.72
CA SER A 52 4.22 16.09 10.16
C SER A 52 4.26 16.22 11.69
N TRP A 53 3.09 16.35 12.32
CA TRP A 53 2.98 16.35 13.77
C TRP A 53 3.29 14.99 14.38
N LEU A 54 2.77 13.90 13.81
CA LEU A 54 2.98 12.55 14.29
C LEU A 54 4.48 12.22 14.26
N HIS A 55 5.17 12.55 13.17
CA HIS A 55 6.62 12.42 13.04
C HIS A 55 7.38 13.20 14.13
N LYS A 56 6.94 14.43 14.43
CA LYS A 56 7.54 15.26 15.50
C LYS A 56 7.22 14.74 16.91
N SER A 57 6.05 14.12 17.10
CA SER A 57 5.59 13.56 18.38
C SER A 57 6.19 12.17 18.68
N GLN A 58 6.62 11.43 17.66
CA GLN A 58 7.30 10.14 17.81
C GLN A 58 8.75 10.26 18.30
N LYS A 59 9.32 11.48 18.34
CA LYS A 59 10.65 11.71 18.95
C LYS A 59 10.71 11.46 20.48
N GLY A 60 9.59 11.21 21.16
CA GLY A 60 9.55 11.08 22.62
C GLY A 60 8.56 10.05 23.18
N LYS A 61 8.16 9.04 22.40
CA LYS A 61 7.40 7.88 22.92
C LYS A 61 8.21 6.62 22.62
N GLU A 62 8.30 5.72 23.59
CA GLU A 62 8.96 4.42 23.47
C GLU A 62 8.70 3.81 22.09
N LYS A 63 9.81 3.53 21.39
CA LYS A 63 9.78 2.94 20.07
C LYS A 63 9.09 1.59 20.21
N ILE A 64 7.86 1.48 19.69
CA ILE A 64 7.29 0.18 19.33
C ILE A 64 8.32 -0.43 18.39
N ILE A 65 9.10 -1.38 18.90
CA ILE A 65 10.20 -2.02 18.17
C ILE A 65 9.52 -2.78 17.04
N PHE A 66 9.59 -2.24 15.83
CA PHE A 66 9.13 -2.94 14.65
C PHE A 66 10.25 -3.89 14.26
N ASP A 67 9.99 -5.18 14.40
CA ASP A 67 10.87 -6.26 13.98
C ASP A 67 11.18 -6.10 12.47
N LEU A 68 12.44 -6.30 12.09
CA LEU A 68 12.90 -6.20 10.71
C LEU A 68 12.11 -7.15 9.78
N SER A 69 11.84 -8.37 10.25
CA SER A 69 11.07 -9.36 9.49
C SER A 69 9.62 -8.90 9.31
N ALA A 70 9.00 -8.39 10.37
CA ALA A 70 7.65 -7.85 10.33
C ALA A 70 7.54 -6.62 9.40
N LYS A 71 8.59 -5.78 9.34
CA LYS A 71 8.68 -4.68 8.37
C LYS A 71 8.67 -5.21 6.94
N LEU A 72 9.57 -6.15 6.63
CA LEU A 72 9.70 -6.70 5.29
C LEU A 72 8.38 -7.35 4.85
N TYR A 73 7.78 -8.18 5.71
CA TYR A 73 6.50 -8.83 5.45
C TYR A 73 5.38 -7.81 5.16
N THR A 74 5.27 -6.77 5.98
CA THR A 74 4.24 -5.73 5.81
C THR A 74 4.41 -4.99 4.48
N ILE A 75 5.65 -4.63 4.12
CA ILE A 75 5.96 -3.97 2.84
C ILE A 75 5.62 -4.87 1.66
N LEU A 76 5.95 -6.16 1.72
CA LEU A 76 5.64 -7.13 0.67
C LEU A 76 4.13 -7.31 0.47
N VAL A 77 3.37 -7.40 1.56
CA VAL A 77 1.90 -7.51 1.48
C VAL A 77 1.27 -6.27 0.86
N PHE A 78 1.73 -5.07 1.24
CA PHE A 78 1.25 -3.84 0.59
C PHE A 78 1.65 -3.78 -0.88
N ALA A 79 2.87 -4.18 -1.24
CA ALA A 79 3.28 -4.26 -2.64
C ALA A 79 2.39 -5.23 -3.44
N ALA A 80 2.11 -6.41 -2.90
CA ALA A 80 1.20 -7.37 -3.52
C ALA A 80 -0.21 -6.79 -3.69
N SER A 81 -0.74 -6.10 -2.68
CA SER A 81 -2.05 -5.45 -2.73
C SER A 81 -2.12 -4.40 -3.84
N ILE A 82 -1.11 -3.53 -3.95
CA ILE A 82 -1.02 -2.51 -5.01
C ILE A 82 -1.06 -3.17 -6.40
N PHE A 83 -0.21 -4.18 -6.63
CA PHE A 83 -0.18 -4.89 -7.91
C PHE A 83 -1.51 -5.61 -8.19
N TYR A 84 -2.16 -6.16 -7.17
CA TYR A 84 -3.47 -6.78 -7.30
C TYR A 84 -4.57 -5.77 -7.67
N THR A 85 -4.63 -4.64 -6.97
CA THR A 85 -5.57 -3.54 -7.25
C THR A 85 -5.39 -3.01 -8.67
N VAL A 86 -4.15 -2.78 -9.11
CA VAL A 86 -3.85 -2.39 -10.50
C VAL A 86 -4.28 -3.48 -11.48
N GLY A 87 -4.01 -4.75 -11.17
CA GLY A 87 -4.40 -5.87 -12.02
C GLY A 87 -5.91 -5.98 -12.20
N ILE A 88 -6.70 -5.83 -11.14
CA ILE A 88 -8.17 -5.77 -11.20
C ILE A 88 -8.64 -4.54 -11.97
N TRP A 89 -7.97 -3.39 -11.79
CA TRP A 89 -8.30 -2.18 -12.54
C TRP A 89 -8.09 -2.37 -14.05
N VAL A 90 -7.01 -3.01 -14.45
CA VAL A 90 -6.75 -3.25 -15.88
C VAL A 90 -7.58 -4.40 -16.44
N ALA A 91 -7.91 -5.42 -15.63
CA ALA A 91 -8.64 -6.60 -16.07
C ALA A 91 -10.15 -6.37 -16.21
N THR A 92 -10.76 -5.52 -15.38
CA THR A 92 -12.20 -5.29 -15.43
C THR A 92 -12.55 -4.16 -16.41
N PRO A 93 -13.53 -4.35 -17.31
CA PRO A 93 -13.97 -3.32 -18.24
C PRO A 93 -14.57 -2.11 -17.51
N SER A 94 -14.39 -0.91 -18.08
CA SER A 94 -14.90 0.34 -17.51
C SER A 94 -16.43 0.41 -17.59
N VAL A 95 -17.07 0.86 -16.51
CA VAL A 95 -18.51 1.17 -16.48
C VAL A 95 -18.72 2.64 -16.81
N SER A 96 -19.82 2.97 -17.52
CA SER A 96 -20.11 4.33 -18.02
C SER A 96 -20.20 5.40 -16.93
N SER A 97 -20.42 5.02 -15.68
CA SER A 97 -20.58 5.93 -14.54
C SER A 97 -19.26 6.47 -13.98
N GLY A 98 -18.10 5.92 -14.35
CA GLY A 98 -16.78 6.37 -13.84
C GLY A 98 -16.54 6.09 -12.34
N ILE A 99 -17.55 5.61 -11.61
CA ILE A 99 -17.52 5.38 -10.16
C ILE A 99 -16.43 4.37 -9.78
N ARG A 100 -16.25 3.35 -10.63
CA ARG A 100 -15.23 2.31 -10.43
C ARG A 100 -13.83 2.90 -10.43
N GLU A 101 -13.53 3.75 -11.40
CA GLU A 101 -12.23 4.39 -11.57
C GLU A 101 -11.90 5.29 -10.36
N TRP A 102 -12.91 5.98 -9.83
CA TRP A 102 -12.77 6.75 -8.59
C TRP A 102 -12.52 5.87 -7.36
N ILE A 103 -13.29 4.79 -7.18
CA ILE A 103 -13.13 3.89 -6.03
C ILE A 103 -11.76 3.21 -6.05
N LEU A 104 -11.37 2.61 -7.18
CA LEU A 104 -10.07 1.95 -7.33
C LEU A 104 -8.92 2.96 -7.22
N GLY A 105 -9.09 4.17 -7.74
CA GLY A 105 -8.12 5.26 -7.60
C GLY A 105 -7.89 5.66 -6.14
N ILE A 106 -8.96 5.85 -5.36
CA ILE A 106 -8.85 6.21 -3.94
C ILE A 106 -8.19 5.08 -3.15
N ILE A 107 -8.61 3.82 -3.39
CA ILE A 107 -8.01 2.65 -2.75
C ILE A 107 -6.51 2.60 -3.04
N LEU A 108 -6.10 2.74 -4.30
CA LEU A 108 -4.70 2.70 -4.71
C LEU A 108 -3.88 3.82 -4.05
N VAL A 109 -4.41 5.03 -3.97
CA VAL A 109 -3.74 6.16 -3.30
C VAL A 109 -3.52 5.85 -1.82
N ILE A 110 -4.52 5.30 -1.12
CA ILE A 110 -4.40 4.91 0.28
C ILE A 110 -3.32 3.82 0.43
N GLU A 111 -3.33 2.79 -0.43
CA GLU A 111 -2.34 1.71 -0.41
C GLU A 111 -0.92 2.23 -0.61
N VAL A 112 -0.70 3.14 -1.57
CA VAL A 112 0.63 3.74 -1.83
C VAL A 112 1.09 4.60 -0.65
N ILE A 113 0.19 5.37 -0.03
CA ILE A 113 0.52 6.16 1.16
C ILE A 113 0.93 5.23 2.31
N LEU A 114 0.16 4.16 2.58
CA LEU A 114 0.48 3.19 3.62
C LEU A 114 1.81 2.49 3.32
N PHE A 115 2.03 2.04 2.08
CA PHE A 115 3.29 1.45 1.64
C PHE A 115 4.47 2.38 1.91
N GLY A 116 4.35 3.66 1.55
CA GLY A 116 5.37 4.68 1.80
C GLY A 116 5.64 4.89 3.29
N LEU A 117 4.58 5.01 4.10
CA LEU A 117 4.69 5.19 5.56
C LEU A 117 5.40 4.01 6.23
N PHE A 118 5.07 2.77 5.86
CA PHE A 118 5.73 1.59 6.41
C PHE A 118 7.16 1.41 5.90
N SER A 119 7.43 1.78 4.65
CA SER A 119 8.78 1.75 4.07
C SER A 119 9.74 2.71 4.78
N LEU A 120 9.27 3.92 5.10
CA LEU A 120 10.03 4.95 5.81
C LEU A 120 10.18 4.68 7.32
N LYS A 121 9.45 3.71 7.87
CA LYS A 121 9.53 3.37 9.30
C LYS A 121 10.91 2.80 9.63
N ASN A 122 11.64 3.46 10.52
CA ASN A 122 12.96 2.99 10.94
C ASN A 122 12.87 1.72 11.79
N VAL A 123 13.74 0.76 11.51
CA VAL A 123 13.94 -0.46 12.28
C VAL A 123 15.23 -0.30 13.09
N LYS A 124 15.24 -0.79 14.33
CA LYS A 124 16.45 -0.78 15.18
C LYS A 124 17.32 -2.02 14.98
N GLU A 125 16.71 -3.12 14.58
CA GLU A 125 17.41 -4.38 14.33
C GLU A 125 18.24 -4.29 13.06
N THR A 126 19.48 -4.76 13.16
CA THR A 126 20.34 -4.98 12.02
C THR A 126 20.05 -6.36 11.43
N PRO A 127 19.93 -6.49 10.10
CA PRO A 127 19.77 -7.81 9.49
C PRO A 127 20.95 -8.72 9.87
N ASP A 128 20.63 -9.88 10.43
CA ASP A 128 21.59 -10.92 10.77
C ASP A 128 21.78 -11.90 9.60
N GLU A 129 22.77 -12.78 9.69
CA GLU A 129 23.06 -13.77 8.64
C GLU A 129 21.88 -14.71 8.38
N ARG A 130 21.11 -15.02 9.43
CA ARG A 130 19.91 -15.86 9.35
C ARG A 130 18.82 -15.18 8.54
N PHE A 131 18.54 -13.89 8.76
CA PHE A 131 17.59 -13.12 7.97
C PHE A 131 17.94 -13.19 6.47
N TYR A 132 19.21 -13.00 6.12
CA TYR A 132 19.66 -13.09 4.72
C TYR A 132 19.54 -14.51 4.15
N ALA A 133 19.88 -15.53 4.94
CA ALA A 133 19.74 -16.92 4.52
C ALA A 133 18.26 -17.29 4.27
N ASN A 134 17.35 -16.88 5.15
CA ASN A 134 15.91 -17.10 5.00
C ASN A 134 15.35 -16.33 3.79
N LEU A 135 15.79 -15.08 3.60
CA LEU A 135 15.43 -14.27 2.45
C LEU A 135 15.88 -14.91 1.14
N ALA A 136 17.15 -15.35 1.07
CA ALA A 136 17.71 -16.01 -0.09
C ALA A 136 17.00 -17.34 -0.38
N LYS A 137 16.68 -18.12 0.66
CA LYS A 137 15.95 -19.38 0.51
C LYS A 137 14.52 -19.17 0.00
N ALA A 138 13.82 -18.14 0.51
CA ALA A 138 12.51 -17.75 0.01
C ALA A 138 12.58 -17.32 -1.47
N ALA A 139 13.58 -16.51 -1.83
CA ALA A 139 13.77 -16.04 -3.20
C ALA A 139 14.09 -17.19 -4.15
N SER A 140 14.94 -18.12 -3.72
CA SER A 140 15.34 -19.30 -4.49
C SER A 140 14.16 -20.24 -4.73
N LEU A 141 13.29 -20.43 -3.74
CA LEU A 141 12.07 -21.25 -3.89
C LEU A 141 11.11 -20.61 -4.90
N VAL A 142 10.85 -19.31 -4.79
CA VAL A 142 9.99 -18.60 -5.74
C VAL A 142 10.58 -18.61 -7.15
N PHE A 143 11.90 -18.49 -7.28
CA PHE A 143 12.57 -18.59 -8.57
C PHE A 143 12.38 -19.95 -9.24
N VAL A 144 12.57 -21.05 -8.49
CA VAL A 144 12.32 -22.42 -8.99
C VAL A 144 10.85 -22.59 -9.38
N PHE A 145 9.92 -22.05 -8.59
CA PHE A 145 8.49 -22.08 -8.89
C PHE A 145 8.17 -21.34 -10.20
N ILE A 146 8.75 -20.16 -10.41
CA ILE A 146 8.59 -19.38 -11.65
C ILE A 146 9.13 -20.15 -12.85
N LEU A 147 10.33 -20.75 -12.75
CA LEU A 147 10.89 -21.58 -13.82
C LEU A 147 9.97 -22.75 -14.17
N GLY A 148 9.45 -23.46 -13.16
CA GLY A 148 8.49 -24.55 -13.38
C GLY A 148 7.22 -24.08 -14.09
N ALA A 149 6.63 -22.96 -13.63
CA ALA A 149 5.44 -22.39 -14.25
C ALA A 149 5.69 -21.95 -15.71
N LEU A 150 6.83 -21.33 -15.99
CA LEU A 150 7.22 -20.92 -17.34
C LEU A 150 7.46 -22.12 -18.26
N MET A 151 8.07 -23.20 -17.76
CA MET A 151 8.24 -24.44 -18.53
C MET A 151 6.90 -25.07 -18.90
N ILE A 152 5.96 -25.16 -17.95
CA ILE A 152 4.60 -25.66 -18.23
C ILE A 152 3.90 -24.76 -19.25
N LEU A 153 4.00 -23.44 -19.08
CA LEU A 153 3.40 -22.48 -20.00
C LEU A 153 3.97 -22.62 -21.42
N ALA A 154 5.28 -22.82 -21.56
CA ALA A 154 5.94 -23.04 -22.84
C ALA A 154 5.44 -24.31 -23.53
N VAL A 155 5.23 -25.40 -22.79
CA VAL A 155 4.63 -26.64 -23.32
C VAL A 155 3.21 -26.39 -23.81
N ILE A 156 2.38 -25.71 -23.02
CA ILE A 156 1.00 -25.36 -23.39
C ILE A 156 0.97 -24.53 -24.67
N ILE A 157 1.82 -23.50 -24.77
CA ILE A 157 1.95 -22.67 -25.98
C ILE A 157 2.39 -23.53 -27.18
N GLY A 158 3.31 -24.47 -26.98
CA GLY A 158 3.74 -25.40 -28.02
C GLY A 158 2.60 -26.23 -28.63
N TYR A 159 1.59 -26.61 -27.82
CA TYR A 159 0.41 -27.34 -28.30
C TYR A 159 -0.69 -26.43 -28.84
N MET A 160 -0.91 -25.25 -28.25
CA MET A 160 -2.01 -24.34 -28.60
C MET A 160 -1.64 -23.28 -29.65
N GLY A 161 -0.36 -23.16 -30.00
CA GLY A 161 0.18 -22.23 -31.01
C GLY A 161 0.39 -20.81 -30.48
N SER A 162 -0.64 -20.18 -29.89
CA SER A 162 -0.52 -18.84 -29.32
C SER A 162 -1.38 -18.66 -28.07
N LEU A 163 -0.89 -17.84 -27.14
CA LEU A 163 -1.59 -17.52 -25.90
C LEU A 163 -1.58 -15.99 -25.71
N THR A 164 -2.76 -15.41 -25.65
CA THR A 164 -2.93 -13.98 -25.39
C THR A 164 -2.93 -13.74 -23.89
N LEU A 165 -1.94 -13.00 -23.39
CA LEU A 165 -1.89 -12.52 -22.02
C LEU A 165 -2.41 -11.09 -21.93
N TYR A 166 -3.41 -10.88 -21.08
CA TYR A 166 -3.90 -9.54 -20.79
C TYR A 166 -3.06 -8.89 -19.68
N MET A 167 -2.81 -7.59 -19.80
CA MET A 167 -2.00 -6.85 -18.81
C MET A 167 -2.52 -6.99 -17.38
N GLY A 168 -3.84 -7.02 -17.19
CA GLY A 168 -4.44 -7.25 -15.87
C GLY A 168 -4.08 -8.62 -15.27
N GLN A 169 -4.01 -9.67 -16.10
CA GLN A 169 -3.59 -11.01 -15.66
C GLN A 169 -2.12 -10.99 -15.22
N ILE A 170 -1.24 -10.29 -15.95
CA ILE A 170 0.17 -10.16 -15.61
C ILE A 170 0.35 -9.52 -14.22
N PHE A 171 -0.36 -8.42 -13.95
CA PHE A 171 -0.31 -7.75 -12.65
C PHE A 171 -0.84 -8.64 -11.51
N ILE A 172 -1.93 -9.38 -11.73
CA ILE A 172 -2.45 -10.34 -10.75
C ILE A 172 -1.44 -11.46 -10.50
N SER A 173 -0.77 -11.97 -11.54
CA SER A 173 0.29 -12.98 -11.39
C SER A 173 1.50 -12.45 -10.60
N ILE A 174 1.93 -11.20 -10.84
CA ILE A 174 2.98 -10.56 -10.05
C ILE A 174 2.57 -10.46 -8.57
N ALA A 175 1.34 -10.00 -8.30
CA ALA A 175 0.82 -9.92 -6.94
C ALA A 175 0.82 -11.29 -6.24
N ALA A 176 0.40 -12.35 -6.94
CA ALA A 176 0.42 -13.71 -6.43
C ALA A 176 1.84 -14.18 -6.09
N LEU A 177 2.83 -13.91 -6.96
CA LEU A 177 4.23 -14.26 -6.71
C LEU A 177 4.83 -13.52 -5.51
N ILE A 178 4.54 -12.23 -5.35
CA ILE A 178 4.97 -11.44 -4.18
C ILE A 178 4.32 -12.01 -2.90
N CYS A 179 3.05 -12.40 -2.96
CA CYS A 179 2.35 -13.00 -1.82
C CYS A 179 2.95 -14.37 -1.44
N ILE A 180 3.21 -15.24 -2.42
CA ILE A 180 3.88 -16.53 -2.20
C ILE A 180 5.25 -16.30 -1.55
N PHE A 181 6.03 -15.35 -2.07
CA PHE A 181 7.31 -14.98 -1.47
C PHE A 181 7.16 -14.55 -0.01
N ALA A 182 6.22 -13.65 0.28
CA ALA A 182 5.96 -13.16 1.63
C ALA A 182 5.58 -14.29 2.61
N VAL A 183 4.72 -15.21 2.17
CA VAL A 183 4.29 -16.37 2.97
C VAL A 183 5.46 -17.34 3.21
N VAL A 184 6.22 -17.68 2.17
CA VAL A 184 7.37 -18.57 2.29
C VAL A 184 8.42 -17.98 3.22
N TYR A 185 8.74 -16.70 3.05
CA TYR A 185 9.66 -15.99 3.93
C TYR A 185 9.17 -16.00 5.38
N PHE A 186 7.89 -15.70 5.63
CA PHE A 186 7.31 -15.72 6.96
C PHE A 186 7.36 -17.11 7.63
N ILE A 187 7.10 -18.17 6.88
CA ILE A 187 7.18 -19.55 7.38
C ILE A 187 8.63 -19.92 7.74
N LEU A 188 9.60 -19.55 6.90
CA LEU A 188 11.01 -19.80 7.16
C LEU A 188 11.50 -19.03 8.40
N GLU A 189 11.10 -17.78 8.53
CA GLU A 189 11.52 -16.95 9.65
C GLU A 189 10.96 -17.44 11.00
N ARG A 190 9.73 -17.97 11.02
CA ARG A 190 9.14 -18.57 12.23
C ARG A 190 9.74 -19.92 12.65
N ARG A 191 10.48 -20.59 11.76
CA ARG A 191 10.99 -21.96 12.01
C ARG A 191 12.41 -22.00 12.55
N GLY A 192 13.20 -20.94 12.36
CA GLY A 192 14.47 -20.81 13.08
C GLY A 192 14.25 -20.28 14.48
#